data_AF-A0A4Q4YUP7-F1
#
_entry.id   AF-A0A4Q4YUP7-F1
#
_cell.length_a   1.000
_cell.length_b   1.000
_cell.length_c   1.000
_cell.angle_alpha   90.00
_cell.angle_beta   90.00
_cell.angle_gamma   90.00
#
_symmetry.space_group_name_H-M   'P 1'
#
loop_
_entity.id
_entity.type
_entity.pdbx_description
1 polymer ?
#
loop_
_entity_poly.entity_id
_entity_poly.type
_entity_poly.pdbx_seq_one_letter_code
_entity_poly.pdbx_strand_id
1 'polypeptide(L)'
;MRLFSPAAVFLTTLLSTVSLAAYDQNRAGAVLKAPEGDSFTSVTGTFTVPALTGNDRLSIWVAIGDTLEQDVVLKGGVHFASNALSSFVAWAPGNETDITSQVPVRARDTIKVTVSVPADDKSTGTVLVENTTQNRRSTQTISVPASADPSELTSLAADWFVQAYQQNFDLPRVPRFGTLSFTACSATLASGQTVGTTGAGVFEIQGTSGQIYSRTTASGNTVTVTQI
;
A
#
# COMPACT_ATOMS: atom_id res chain seq x y z
N MET A 1 -10.57 -16.06 66.47
CA MET A 1 -10.07 -17.17 65.63
C MET A 1 -10.48 -16.87 64.19
N ARG A 2 -9.62 -16.19 63.44
CA ARG A 2 -9.86 -15.78 62.05
C ARG A 2 -9.05 -16.70 61.14
N LEU A 3 -9.74 -17.43 60.27
CA LEU A 3 -9.13 -18.29 59.25
C LEU A 3 -8.78 -17.47 58.02
N PHE A 4 -7.54 -17.62 57.56
CA PHE A 4 -6.97 -17.00 56.37
C PHE A 4 -7.59 -17.62 55.09
N SER A 5 -7.87 -16.78 54.09
CA SER A 5 -8.18 -17.17 52.71
C SER A 5 -6.95 -16.89 51.83
N PRO A 6 -6.57 -17.75 50.88
CA PRO A 6 -5.36 -17.56 50.09
C PRO A 6 -5.57 -16.52 48.96
N ALA A 7 -4.55 -15.70 48.76
CA ALA A 7 -4.47 -14.70 47.70
C ALA A 7 -4.42 -15.36 46.32
N ALA A 8 -5.30 -14.93 45.42
CA ALA A 8 -5.21 -15.24 44.00
C ALA A 8 -4.12 -14.35 43.37
N VAL A 9 -3.06 -15.00 42.85
CA VAL A 9 -2.07 -14.35 42.00
C VAL A 9 -2.70 -14.12 40.64
N PHE A 10 -3.02 -12.86 40.33
CA PHE A 10 -3.35 -12.45 38.96
C PHE A 10 -2.07 -12.43 38.14
N LEU A 11 -1.90 -13.43 37.27
CA LEU A 11 -0.89 -13.41 36.23
C LEU A 11 -1.45 -12.58 35.07
N THR A 12 -1.08 -11.31 34.98
CA THR A 12 -1.34 -10.48 33.80
C THR A 12 -0.46 -10.96 32.66
N THR A 13 -1.05 -11.70 31.73
CA THR A 13 -0.44 -12.00 30.43
C THR A 13 -0.37 -10.72 29.60
N LEU A 14 0.84 -10.18 29.47
CA LEU A 14 1.16 -9.08 28.55
C LEU A 14 1.16 -9.65 27.11
N LEU A 15 0.00 -9.66 26.45
CA LEU A 15 -0.10 -10.06 25.04
C LEU A 15 0.34 -8.90 24.13
N SER A 16 1.58 -9.00 23.67
CA SER A 16 2.03 -8.74 22.29
C SER A 16 1.71 -7.39 21.64
N THR A 17 2.38 -6.31 22.04
CA THR A 17 2.46 -5.05 21.27
C THR A 17 3.47 -5.06 20.12
N VAL A 18 4.20 -6.17 19.93
CA VAL A 18 5.32 -6.24 18.96
C VAL A 18 4.84 -6.47 17.52
N SER A 19 3.64 -7.01 17.28
CA SER A 19 3.18 -7.31 15.92
C SER A 19 2.61 -6.12 15.16
N LEU A 20 2.18 -5.06 15.86
CA LEU A 20 1.63 -3.84 15.22
C LEU A 20 2.74 -2.97 14.62
N ALA A 21 3.87 -2.81 15.32
CA ALA A 21 5.00 -2.01 14.83
C ALA A 21 5.66 -2.59 13.56
N ALA A 22 5.61 -3.91 13.39
CA ALA A 22 6.15 -4.59 12.21
C ALA A 22 5.34 -4.30 10.93
N TYR A 23 4.06 -3.92 11.04
CA TYR A 23 3.19 -3.73 9.88
C TYR A 23 3.52 -2.45 9.10
N ASP A 24 3.95 -1.38 9.77
CA ASP A 24 4.31 -0.12 9.11
C ASP A 24 5.79 -0.08 8.68
N GLN A 25 6.66 -0.85 9.35
CA GLN A 25 8.10 -0.86 9.06
C GLN A 25 8.47 -1.67 7.82
N ASN A 26 7.56 -2.44 7.23
CA ASN A 26 7.88 -3.33 6.10
C ASN A 26 7.68 -2.70 4.71
N ARG A 27 7.44 -1.39 4.63
CA ARG A 27 7.15 -0.67 3.39
C ARG A 27 8.02 0.56 3.21
N ALA A 28 8.32 0.88 1.96
CA ALA A 28 9.00 2.10 1.54
C ALA A 28 8.26 2.75 0.39
N GLY A 29 8.29 4.07 0.33
CA GLY A 29 7.44 4.80 -0.59
C GLY A 29 7.22 6.23 -0.17
N ALA A 30 6.23 6.87 -0.79
CA ALA A 30 5.87 8.23 -0.47
C ALA A 30 4.37 8.36 -0.21
N VAL A 31 4.04 9.26 0.71
CA VAL A 31 2.68 9.64 1.07
C VAL A 31 2.56 11.14 0.90
N LEU A 32 1.71 11.57 -0.02
CA LEU A 32 1.35 12.96 -0.17
C LEU A 32 0.09 13.24 0.64
N LYS A 33 0.16 14.21 1.54
CA LYS A 33 -1.00 14.69 2.30
C LYS A 33 -1.77 15.73 1.49
N ALA A 34 -3.10 15.63 1.48
CA ALA A 34 -3.96 16.65 0.87
C ALA A 34 -3.81 18.00 1.59
N PRO A 35 -3.92 19.14 0.87
CA PRO A 35 -4.04 20.44 1.51
C PRO A 35 -5.22 20.52 2.48
N GLU A 36 -5.12 21.38 3.49
CA GLU A 36 -6.22 21.60 4.43
C GLU A 36 -7.50 22.05 3.69
N GLY A 37 -8.62 21.38 3.97
CA GLY A 37 -9.91 21.66 3.33
C GLY A 37 -10.11 21.04 1.95
N ASP A 38 -9.17 20.21 1.46
CA ASP A 38 -9.31 19.46 0.20
C ASP A 38 -9.09 17.95 0.45
N SER A 39 -9.31 17.14 -0.57
CA SER A 39 -9.12 15.68 -0.55
C SER A 39 -8.76 15.15 -1.93
N PHE A 40 -8.22 13.95 -2.01
CA PHE A 40 -7.91 13.31 -3.29
C PHE A 40 -9.11 12.56 -3.86
N THR A 41 -9.32 12.72 -5.16
CA THR A 41 -10.31 11.95 -5.93
C THR A 41 -9.66 10.96 -6.87
N SER A 42 -8.37 11.13 -7.20
CA SER A 42 -7.62 10.18 -7.99
C SER A 42 -6.12 10.20 -7.69
N VAL A 43 -5.47 9.05 -7.73
CA VAL A 43 -4.02 8.89 -7.58
C VAL A 43 -3.51 7.94 -8.65
N THR A 44 -2.43 8.33 -9.32
CA THR A 44 -1.82 7.57 -10.41
C THR A 44 -0.33 7.40 -10.16
N GLY A 45 0.20 6.24 -10.57
CA GLY A 45 1.64 5.98 -10.63
C GLY A 45 1.95 4.92 -11.67
N THR A 46 3.14 5.02 -12.26
CA THR A 46 3.63 4.05 -13.26
C THR A 46 4.98 3.49 -12.82
N PHE A 47 5.14 2.19 -12.79
CA PHE A 47 6.40 1.54 -12.41
C PHE A 47 6.77 0.41 -13.37
N THR A 48 8.06 0.09 -13.43
CA THR A 48 8.54 -1.11 -14.12
C THR A 48 8.71 -2.23 -13.10
N VAL A 49 8.15 -3.40 -13.39
CA VAL A 49 8.21 -4.56 -12.51
C VAL A 49 9.66 -5.05 -12.42
N PRO A 50 10.25 -5.15 -11.22
CA PRO A 50 11.62 -5.63 -11.07
C PRO A 50 11.74 -7.12 -11.43
N ALA A 51 12.95 -7.54 -11.78
CA ALA A 51 13.26 -8.95 -12.00
C ALA A 51 13.48 -9.66 -10.64
N LEU A 52 12.38 -10.06 -10.00
CA LEU A 52 12.37 -10.70 -8.68
C LEU A 52 12.54 -12.21 -8.80
N THR A 53 13.21 -12.81 -7.81
CA THR A 53 13.39 -14.26 -7.67
C THR A 53 13.33 -14.65 -6.19
N GLY A 54 13.05 -15.93 -5.92
CA GLY A 54 12.95 -16.49 -4.58
C GLY A 54 11.52 -16.63 -4.07
N ASN A 55 11.40 -16.90 -2.77
CA ASN A 55 10.13 -17.14 -2.07
C ASN A 55 9.68 -15.95 -1.21
N ASP A 56 10.49 -14.90 -1.16
CA ASP A 56 10.15 -13.67 -0.46
C ASP A 56 8.98 -12.97 -1.17
N ARG A 57 8.33 -12.03 -0.46
CA ARG A 57 7.06 -11.44 -0.88
C ARG A 57 7.19 -9.94 -1.06
N LEU A 58 6.67 -9.41 -2.17
CA LEU A 58 6.64 -7.98 -2.43
C LEU A 58 5.30 -7.56 -3.03
N SER A 59 4.79 -6.42 -2.59
CA SER A 59 3.70 -5.72 -3.26
C SER A 59 4.22 -4.38 -3.75
N ILE A 60 3.81 -3.99 -4.96
CA ILE A 60 4.06 -2.66 -5.51
C ILE A 60 2.71 -2.08 -5.88
N TRP A 61 2.33 -0.97 -5.27
CA TRP A 61 0.96 -0.48 -5.38
C TRP A 61 0.86 1.05 -5.28
N VAL A 62 -0.27 1.53 -5.79
CA VAL A 62 -0.71 2.92 -5.72
C VAL A 62 -2.06 2.94 -5.01
N ALA A 63 -2.28 3.89 -4.12
CA ALA A 63 -3.49 3.92 -3.30
C ALA A 63 -3.99 5.34 -2.97
N ILE A 64 -5.21 5.37 -2.44
CA ILE A 64 -5.78 6.50 -1.69
C ILE A 64 -6.09 6.01 -0.27
N GLY A 65 -5.59 6.75 0.72
CA GLY A 65 -6.07 6.70 2.10
C GLY A 65 -5.14 6.08 3.14
N ASP A 66 -3.95 5.57 2.79
CA ASP A 66 -3.09 4.89 3.76
C ASP A 66 -2.34 5.87 4.71
N THR A 67 -1.79 5.35 5.82
CA THR A 67 -0.72 5.95 6.66
C THR A 67 -1.09 7.18 7.54
N LEU A 68 -2.24 7.85 7.32
CA LEU A 68 -2.61 9.04 8.09
C LEU A 68 -3.54 8.73 9.28
N GLU A 69 -4.83 8.60 9.04
CA GLU A 69 -5.86 8.64 10.09
C GLU A 69 -6.78 7.41 10.10
N GLN A 70 -6.52 6.43 9.23
CA GLN A 70 -7.44 5.34 8.95
C GLN A 70 -6.80 4.17 8.19
N ASP A 71 -7.48 3.02 8.17
CA ASP A 71 -7.04 1.77 7.54
C ASP A 71 -7.91 1.34 6.34
N VAL A 72 -8.89 2.16 5.90
CA VAL A 72 -9.71 1.87 4.73
C VAL A 72 -9.00 2.36 3.47
N VAL A 73 -8.41 1.45 2.69
CA VAL A 73 -7.49 1.83 1.61
C VAL A 73 -7.94 1.25 0.27
N LEU A 74 -8.24 2.13 -0.68
CA LEU A 74 -8.49 1.73 -2.07
C LEU A 74 -7.16 1.69 -2.82
N LYS A 75 -6.81 0.53 -3.38
CA LYS A 75 -5.49 0.31 -4.00
C LYS A 75 -5.51 -0.65 -5.18
N GLY A 76 -4.48 -0.55 -6.01
CA GLY A 76 -4.20 -1.51 -7.08
C GLY A 76 -2.71 -1.66 -7.30
N GLY A 77 -2.31 -2.79 -7.88
CA GLY A 77 -0.89 -3.04 -8.08
C GLY A 77 -0.55 -4.47 -8.49
N VAL A 78 0.66 -4.85 -8.11
CA VAL A 78 1.28 -6.15 -8.42
C VAL A 78 1.80 -6.78 -7.14
N HIS A 79 1.60 -8.08 -7.01
CA HIS A 79 2.26 -8.91 -6.01
C HIS A 79 3.34 -9.78 -6.66
N PHE A 80 4.35 -10.08 -5.88
CA PHE A 80 5.34 -11.13 -6.11
C PHE A 80 5.32 -12.08 -4.93
N ALA A 81 5.18 -13.39 -5.21
CA ALA A 81 5.33 -14.45 -4.22
C ALA A 81 5.68 -15.77 -4.92
N SER A 82 6.56 -16.56 -4.32
CA SER A 82 6.90 -17.92 -4.81
C SER A 82 7.30 -17.95 -6.30
N ASN A 83 8.15 -17.01 -6.72
CA ASN A 83 8.56 -16.79 -8.13
C ASN A 83 7.42 -16.49 -9.12
N ALA A 84 6.23 -16.13 -8.64
CA ALA A 84 5.09 -15.74 -9.47
C ALA A 84 4.75 -14.26 -9.26
N LEU A 85 4.29 -13.63 -10.34
CA LEU A 85 3.75 -12.27 -10.33
C LEU A 85 2.24 -12.34 -10.59
N SER A 86 1.48 -11.53 -9.85
CA SER A 86 0.03 -11.37 -10.04
C SER A 86 -0.35 -9.90 -9.96
N SER A 87 -1.47 -9.53 -10.57
CA SER A 87 -2.04 -8.19 -10.47
C SER A 87 -3.33 -8.22 -9.66
N PHE A 88 -3.58 -7.14 -8.93
CA PHE A 88 -4.71 -7.07 -8.00
C PHE A 88 -5.36 -5.69 -7.95
N VAL A 89 -6.60 -5.67 -7.48
CA VAL A 89 -7.29 -4.49 -6.97
C VAL A 89 -7.85 -4.81 -5.59
N ALA A 90 -7.94 -3.83 -4.70
CA ALA A 90 -8.44 -4.06 -3.35
C ALA A 90 -9.04 -2.79 -2.75
N TRP A 91 -10.03 -3.00 -1.87
CA TRP A 91 -10.49 -2.00 -0.92
C TRP A 91 -10.33 -2.58 0.49
N ALA A 92 -9.19 -2.32 1.12
CA ALA A 92 -8.89 -2.80 2.46
C ALA A 92 -9.88 -2.20 3.47
N PRO A 93 -10.31 -2.94 4.51
CA PRO A 93 -9.86 -4.28 4.92
C PRO A 93 -10.55 -5.46 4.18
N GLY A 94 -11.27 -5.20 3.08
CA GLY A 94 -11.88 -6.23 2.25
C GLY A 94 -10.86 -7.11 1.53
N ASN A 95 -11.36 -8.20 0.94
CA ASN A 95 -10.54 -9.11 0.16
C ASN A 95 -10.03 -8.45 -1.13
N GLU A 96 -8.83 -8.83 -1.54
CA GLU A 96 -8.29 -8.45 -2.85
C GLU A 96 -8.98 -9.24 -3.97
N THR A 97 -9.16 -8.59 -5.11
CA THR A 97 -9.60 -9.22 -6.36
C THR A 97 -8.39 -9.45 -7.25
N ASP A 98 -8.10 -10.72 -7.57
CA ASP A 98 -7.08 -11.09 -8.54
C ASP A 98 -7.56 -10.76 -9.96
N ILE A 99 -6.77 -9.96 -10.69
CA ILE A 99 -7.05 -9.56 -12.08
C ILE A 99 -5.97 -10.05 -13.06
N THR A 100 -5.14 -11.02 -12.66
CA THR A 100 -3.98 -11.52 -13.41
C THR A 100 -4.36 -12.08 -14.77
N SER A 101 -5.54 -12.71 -14.91
CA SER A 101 -6.03 -13.20 -16.20
C SER A 101 -6.37 -12.07 -17.19
N GLN A 102 -6.73 -10.90 -16.68
CA GLN A 102 -7.05 -9.71 -17.48
C GLN A 102 -5.79 -8.90 -17.76
N VAL A 103 -4.96 -8.70 -16.73
CA VAL A 103 -3.70 -7.96 -16.74
C VAL A 103 -2.57 -8.90 -16.30
N PRO A 104 -2.07 -9.77 -17.19
CA PRO A 104 -0.90 -10.60 -16.88
C PRO A 104 0.32 -9.70 -16.67
N VAL A 105 1.22 -10.12 -15.78
CA VAL A 105 2.40 -9.33 -15.39
C VAL A 105 3.66 -10.20 -15.45
N ARG A 106 4.74 -9.63 -15.97
CA ARG A 106 6.07 -10.22 -16.03
C ARG A 106 7.12 -9.24 -15.54
N ALA A 107 8.29 -9.75 -15.18
CA ALA A 107 9.45 -8.90 -14.93
C ALA A 107 9.71 -7.99 -16.15
N ARG A 108 10.07 -6.74 -15.87
CA ARG A 108 10.33 -5.65 -16.84
C ARG A 108 9.10 -5.09 -17.56
N ASP A 109 7.89 -5.60 -17.29
CA ASP A 109 6.68 -4.93 -17.76
C ASP A 109 6.51 -3.58 -17.08
N THR A 110 5.90 -2.63 -17.80
CA THR A 110 5.51 -1.32 -17.26
C THR A 110 4.04 -1.35 -16.89
N ILE A 111 3.77 -1.08 -15.61
CA ILE A 111 2.44 -1.10 -15.02
C ILE A 111 2.06 0.32 -14.62
N LYS A 112 0.93 0.79 -15.12
CA LYS A 112 0.27 2.01 -14.69
C LYS A 112 -0.94 1.66 -13.84
N VAL A 113 -1.04 2.27 -12.68
CA VAL A 113 -2.18 2.15 -11.79
C VAL A 113 -2.80 3.53 -11.62
N THR A 114 -4.13 3.60 -11.74
CA THR A 114 -4.93 4.77 -11.38
C THR A 114 -6.04 4.32 -10.44
N VAL A 115 -6.05 4.88 -9.24
CA VAL A 115 -7.10 4.72 -8.25
C VAL A 115 -7.96 5.96 -8.24
N SER A 116 -9.28 5.82 -8.18
CA SER A 116 -10.22 6.94 -8.13
C SER A 116 -11.38 6.66 -7.20
N VAL A 117 -11.79 7.68 -6.45
CA VAL A 117 -12.97 7.66 -5.58
C VAL A 117 -13.73 8.99 -5.75
N PRO A 118 -15.07 8.98 -5.85
CA PRO A 118 -15.84 10.22 -5.84
C PRO A 118 -15.62 11.01 -4.54
N ALA A 119 -15.66 12.35 -4.62
CA ALA A 119 -15.48 13.20 -3.44
C ALA A 119 -16.63 13.04 -2.43
N ASP A 120 -17.87 12.99 -2.94
CA ASP A 120 -19.08 13.06 -2.11
C ASP A 120 -19.60 11.69 -1.68
N ASP A 121 -19.53 10.68 -2.56
CA ASP A 121 -20.01 9.32 -2.29
C ASP A 121 -18.88 8.29 -2.48
N LYS A 122 -18.30 7.91 -1.35
CA LYS A 122 -17.19 6.95 -1.27
C LYS A 122 -17.66 5.51 -1.06
N SER A 123 -18.94 5.21 -1.33
CA SER A 123 -19.46 3.83 -1.30
C SER A 123 -18.86 2.94 -2.40
N THR A 124 -18.37 3.55 -3.48
CA THR A 124 -17.69 2.86 -4.58
C THR A 124 -16.47 3.63 -5.06
N GLY A 125 -15.59 2.92 -5.76
CA GLY A 125 -14.29 3.39 -6.17
C GLY A 125 -13.82 2.59 -7.38
N THR A 126 -13.05 3.23 -8.23
CA THR A 126 -12.56 2.64 -9.48
C THR A 126 -11.06 2.47 -9.43
N VAL A 127 -10.58 1.29 -9.79
CA VAL A 127 -9.16 0.98 -9.94
C VAL A 127 -8.91 0.53 -11.37
N LEU A 128 -8.08 1.29 -12.09
CA LEU A 128 -7.54 0.93 -13.39
C LEU A 128 -6.12 0.42 -13.20
N VAL A 129 -5.87 -0.83 -13.58
CA VAL A 129 -4.52 -1.39 -13.71
C VAL A 129 -4.26 -1.68 -15.19
N GLU A 130 -3.17 -1.15 -15.70
CA GLU A 130 -2.77 -1.26 -17.11
C GLU A 130 -1.33 -1.76 -17.19
N ASN A 131 -1.12 -2.89 -17.87
CA ASN A 131 0.18 -3.31 -18.35
C ASN A 131 0.39 -2.72 -19.74
N THR A 132 1.12 -1.60 -19.81
CA THR A 132 1.35 -0.85 -21.05
C THR A 132 2.30 -1.58 -21.98
N THR A 133 3.20 -2.42 -21.45
CA THR A 133 4.08 -3.27 -22.25
C THR A 133 3.31 -4.32 -23.03
N GLN A 134 2.25 -4.88 -22.44
CA GLN A 134 1.44 -5.93 -23.06
C GLN A 134 0.13 -5.41 -23.70
N ASN A 135 -0.15 -4.11 -23.60
CA ASN A 135 -1.41 -3.49 -24.02
C ASN A 135 -2.65 -4.21 -23.42
N ARG A 136 -2.60 -4.48 -22.10
CA ARG A 136 -3.66 -5.13 -21.34
C ARG A 136 -4.09 -4.24 -20.18
N ARG A 137 -5.39 -4.14 -19.94
CA ARG A 137 -5.94 -3.35 -18.84
C ARG A 137 -7.16 -4.01 -18.21
N SER A 138 -7.38 -3.68 -16.95
CA SER A 138 -8.61 -3.97 -16.22
C SER A 138 -9.07 -2.70 -15.51
N THR A 139 -10.37 -2.42 -15.58
CA THR A 139 -11.00 -1.33 -14.84
C THR A 139 -12.05 -1.98 -13.94
N GLN A 140 -11.82 -1.93 -12.64
CA GLN A 140 -12.70 -2.52 -11.64
C GLN A 140 -13.36 -1.40 -10.85
N THR A 141 -14.70 -1.42 -10.80
CA THR A 141 -15.45 -0.63 -9.84
C THR A 141 -15.85 -1.55 -8.70
N ILE A 142 -15.33 -1.28 -7.52
CA ILE A 142 -15.56 -2.09 -6.32
C ILE A 142 -16.23 -1.24 -5.24
N SER A 143 -17.04 -1.88 -4.41
CA SER A 143 -17.68 -1.22 -3.27
C SER A 143 -16.79 -1.25 -2.04
N VAL A 144 -16.96 -0.27 -1.15
CA VAL A 144 -16.41 -0.35 0.20
C VAL A 144 -16.83 -1.67 0.84
N PRO A 145 -15.93 -2.41 1.51
CA PRO A 145 -16.29 -3.68 2.12
C PRO A 145 -17.33 -3.47 3.22
N ALA A 146 -18.25 -4.43 3.39
CA ALA A 146 -19.30 -4.34 4.42
C ALA A 146 -18.75 -4.26 5.86
N SER A 147 -17.47 -4.55 6.07
CA SER A 147 -16.76 -4.44 7.35
C SER A 147 -16.19 -3.04 7.62
N ALA A 148 -16.38 -2.08 6.70
CA ALA A 148 -15.91 -0.71 6.83
C ALA A 148 -17.03 0.27 6.48
N ASP A 149 -17.00 1.45 7.11
CA ASP A 149 -17.92 2.54 6.77
C ASP A 149 -17.30 3.38 5.64
N PRO A 150 -18.02 3.68 4.52
CA PRO A 150 -17.47 4.52 3.45
C PRO A 150 -16.99 5.91 3.91
N SER A 151 -17.51 6.42 5.03
CA SER A 151 -17.04 7.69 5.63
C SER A 151 -15.66 7.60 6.27
N GLU A 152 -15.14 6.39 6.56
CA GLU A 152 -13.79 6.19 7.12
C GLU A 152 -12.70 6.52 6.09
N LEU A 153 -12.96 6.31 4.79
CA LEU A 153 -12.04 6.71 3.73
C LEU A 153 -11.98 8.25 3.65
N THR A 154 -11.02 8.84 4.36
CA THR A 154 -10.83 10.31 4.39
C THR A 154 -10.37 10.87 3.04
N SER A 155 -9.70 10.05 2.23
CA SER A 155 -9.02 10.46 0.98
C SER A 155 -7.98 11.56 1.17
N LEU A 156 -7.37 11.66 2.36
CA LEU A 156 -6.37 12.68 2.66
C LEU A 156 -4.92 12.26 2.33
N ALA A 157 -4.73 11.01 1.93
CA ALA A 157 -3.44 10.45 1.55
C ALA A 157 -3.45 9.94 0.11
N ALA A 158 -2.41 10.28 -0.64
CA ALA A 158 -2.08 9.68 -1.92
C ALA A 158 -0.76 8.91 -1.77
N ASP A 159 -0.77 7.63 -2.14
CA ASP A 159 0.25 6.68 -1.71
C ASP A 159 0.91 5.96 -2.89
N TRP A 160 2.24 5.81 -2.83
CA TRP A 160 3.03 5.01 -3.76
C TRP A 160 4.03 4.17 -2.98
N PHE A 161 3.82 2.86 -2.90
CA PHE A 161 4.58 1.99 -2.00
C PHE A 161 5.10 0.71 -2.64
N VAL A 162 6.27 0.33 -2.14
CA VAL A 162 6.85 -1.00 -2.23
C VAL A 162 6.78 -1.61 -0.83
N GLN A 163 6.17 -2.77 -0.68
CA GLN A 163 5.94 -3.39 0.62
C GLN A 163 6.40 -4.85 0.64
N ALA A 164 7.28 -5.20 1.57
CA ALA A 164 7.62 -6.58 1.88
C ALA A 164 6.55 -7.14 2.83
N TYR A 165 5.51 -7.78 2.29
CA TYR A 165 4.36 -8.20 3.10
C TYR A 165 4.58 -9.58 3.73
N GLN A 166 3.97 -9.77 4.90
CA GLN A 166 3.98 -11.04 5.62
C GLN A 166 2.86 -11.95 5.12
N GLN A 167 3.05 -13.26 5.28
CA GLN A 167 1.95 -14.20 5.35
C GLN A 167 2.05 -14.93 6.69
N ASN A 168 0.95 -14.95 7.45
CA ASN A 168 0.90 -15.56 8.78
C ASN A 168 1.91 -14.93 9.76
N PHE A 169 2.68 -15.75 10.47
CA PHE A 169 3.60 -15.35 11.54
C PHE A 169 5.06 -15.18 11.08
N ASP A 170 5.34 -15.28 9.78
CA ASP A 170 6.71 -15.14 9.26
C ASP A 170 7.14 -13.67 9.28
N LEU A 171 8.37 -13.40 9.76
CA LEU A 171 8.97 -12.08 9.61
C LEU A 171 9.14 -11.77 8.12
N PRO A 172 8.73 -10.58 7.65
CA PRO A 172 8.81 -10.26 6.24
C PRO A 172 10.28 -10.17 5.85
N ARG A 173 10.64 -10.90 4.80
CA ARG A 173 11.94 -10.78 4.14
C ARG A 173 11.76 -9.93 2.90
N VAL A 174 12.64 -8.96 2.73
CA VAL A 174 12.59 -7.99 1.65
C VAL A 174 13.26 -8.61 0.43
N PRO A 175 12.53 -8.89 -0.67
CA PRO A 175 13.16 -9.41 -1.88
C PRO A 175 14.21 -8.44 -2.42
N ARG A 176 15.17 -8.95 -3.18
CA ARG A 176 16.14 -8.10 -3.87
C ARG A 176 15.51 -7.39 -5.07
N PHE A 177 14.88 -6.24 -4.84
CA PHE A 177 14.22 -5.46 -5.90
C PHE A 177 15.13 -4.38 -6.52
N GLY A 178 16.31 -4.11 -5.93
CA GLY A 178 17.24 -3.10 -6.43
C GLY A 178 16.66 -1.69 -6.29
N THR A 179 16.52 -0.98 -7.41
CA THR A 179 15.87 0.34 -7.45
C THR A 179 14.55 0.25 -8.20
N LEU A 180 13.46 0.65 -7.54
CA LEU A 180 12.14 0.81 -8.13
C LEU A 180 11.82 2.30 -8.21
N SER A 181 11.23 2.74 -9.33
CA SER A 181 10.72 4.10 -9.45
C SER A 181 9.26 4.09 -9.91
N PHE A 182 8.41 4.76 -9.14
CA PHE A 182 7.14 5.25 -9.62
C PHE A 182 7.39 6.54 -10.38
N THR A 183 6.88 6.62 -11.59
CA THR A 183 6.97 7.73 -12.53
C THR A 183 5.56 8.16 -12.93
N ALA A 184 5.45 9.36 -13.54
CA ALA A 184 4.17 9.96 -13.86
C ALA A 184 3.21 9.94 -12.65
N CYS A 185 3.78 10.14 -11.45
CA CYS A 185 3.01 10.17 -10.22
C CYS A 185 2.17 11.45 -10.21
N SER A 186 0.89 11.31 -9.94
CA SER A 186 -0.02 12.43 -9.85
C SER A 186 -1.19 12.13 -8.93
N ALA A 187 -1.63 13.14 -8.17
CA ALA A 187 -2.84 13.08 -7.36
C ALA A 187 -3.77 14.23 -7.75
N THR A 188 -5.03 13.93 -8.02
CA THR A 188 -6.06 14.92 -8.36
C THR A 188 -6.89 15.21 -7.13
N LEU A 189 -7.01 16.48 -6.81
CA LEU A 189 -7.79 17.00 -5.70
C LEU A 189 -9.28 17.10 -6.07
N ALA A 190 -10.15 17.18 -5.06
CA ALA A 190 -11.58 17.40 -5.27
C ALA A 190 -11.86 18.78 -5.88
N SER A 191 -10.97 19.75 -5.64
CA SER A 191 -10.95 21.05 -6.35
C SER A 191 -10.62 20.96 -7.85
N GLY A 192 -10.20 19.79 -8.34
CA GLY A 192 -9.87 19.53 -9.75
C GLY A 192 -8.40 19.81 -10.12
N GLN A 193 -7.59 20.34 -9.20
CA GLN A 193 -6.15 20.50 -9.42
C GLN A 193 -5.44 19.14 -9.36
N THR A 194 -4.50 18.91 -10.27
CA THR A 194 -3.59 17.76 -10.21
C THR A 194 -2.22 18.21 -9.74
N VAL A 195 -1.69 17.52 -8.72
CA VAL A 195 -0.38 17.76 -8.13
C VAL A 195 0.52 16.54 -8.29
N GLY A 196 1.84 16.76 -8.24
CA GLY A 196 2.84 15.70 -8.21
C GLY A 196 3.14 15.24 -6.78
N THR A 197 4.35 14.73 -6.57
CA THR A 197 4.87 14.14 -5.32
C THR A 197 5.70 15.12 -4.48
N THR A 198 5.91 16.35 -4.95
CA THR A 198 6.68 17.36 -4.22
C THR A 198 6.05 17.64 -2.86
N GLY A 199 6.84 17.49 -1.79
CA GLY A 199 6.38 17.68 -0.41
C GLY A 199 5.78 16.43 0.24
N ALA A 200 5.76 15.29 -0.45
CA ALA A 200 5.37 14.02 0.14
C ALA A 200 6.32 13.60 1.27
N GLY A 201 5.76 13.03 2.33
CA GLY A 201 6.54 12.28 3.33
C GLY A 201 7.08 11.00 2.70
N VAL A 202 8.26 10.56 3.14
CA VAL A 202 8.90 9.34 2.63
C VAL A 202 9.05 8.30 3.73
N PHE A 203 8.92 7.04 3.34
CA PHE A 203 8.96 5.87 4.20
C PHE A 203 10.07 4.93 3.77
N GLU A 204 10.67 4.24 4.74
CA GLU A 204 11.71 3.26 4.49
C GLU A 204 11.35 1.91 5.08
N ILE A 205 11.79 0.86 4.39
CA ILE A 205 11.76 -0.48 4.94
C ILE A 205 12.77 -0.52 6.09
N GLN A 206 12.27 -0.86 7.26
CA GLN A 206 13.01 -0.95 8.50
C GLN A 206 12.79 -2.33 9.13
N GLY A 207 13.86 -2.99 9.56
CA GLY A 207 13.76 -4.20 10.36
C GLY A 207 13.40 -3.90 11.80
N THR A 208 12.97 -4.93 12.52
CA THR A 208 12.65 -4.84 13.96
C THR A 208 13.83 -4.42 14.83
N SER A 209 15.07 -4.56 14.34
CA SER A 209 16.30 -4.08 14.98
C SER A 209 16.54 -2.57 14.81
N GLY A 210 15.74 -1.88 14.00
CA GLY A 210 15.98 -0.49 13.59
C GLY A 210 16.87 -0.35 12.35
N GLN A 211 17.38 -1.45 11.80
CA GLN A 211 18.15 -1.42 10.56
C GLN A 211 17.27 -0.98 9.38
N ILE A 212 17.75 0.01 8.63
CA ILE A 212 17.10 0.48 7.41
C ILE A 212 17.60 -0.35 6.22
N TYR A 213 16.67 -0.76 5.35
CA TYR A 213 16.90 -1.61 4.16
C TYR A 213 16.55 -0.91 2.84
N SER A 214 16.05 0.33 2.90
CA SER A 214 15.82 1.14 1.71
C SER A 214 16.18 2.61 1.91
N ARG A 215 16.23 3.33 0.80
CA ARG A 215 16.23 4.77 0.74
C ARG A 215 15.23 5.25 -0.30
N THR A 216 14.37 6.19 0.10
CA THR A 216 13.28 6.72 -0.69
C THR A 216 13.46 8.22 -0.94
N THR A 217 13.19 8.63 -2.17
CA THR A 217 13.15 10.04 -2.56
C THR A 217 11.87 10.32 -3.33
N ALA A 218 11.22 11.44 -3.06
CA ALA A 218 10.03 11.90 -3.78
C ALA A 218 10.24 13.34 -4.27
N SER A 219 10.08 13.58 -5.57
CA SER A 219 10.22 14.91 -6.16
C SER A 219 9.55 15.00 -7.52
N GLY A 220 8.94 16.15 -7.83
CA GLY A 220 8.25 16.33 -9.11
C GLY A 220 7.14 15.29 -9.26
N ASN A 221 7.26 14.40 -10.23
CA ASN A 221 6.29 13.33 -10.49
C ASN A 221 6.90 11.93 -10.31
N THR A 222 7.88 11.81 -9.41
CA THR A 222 8.66 10.58 -9.23
C THR A 222 8.85 10.24 -7.75
N VAL A 223 8.62 8.97 -7.42
CA VAL A 223 9.03 8.35 -6.15
C VAL A 223 10.02 7.23 -6.49
N THR A 224 11.22 7.29 -5.94
CA THR A 224 12.26 6.28 -6.15
C THR A 224 12.58 5.61 -4.83
N VAL A 225 12.50 4.28 -4.78
CA VAL A 225 12.87 3.43 -3.65
C VAL A 225 14.10 2.61 -4.06
N THR A 226 15.21 2.78 -3.35
CA THR A 226 16.46 2.04 -3.57
C THR A 226 16.75 1.15 -2.39
N GLN A 227 16.92 -0.14 -2.61
CA GLN A 227 17.37 -1.08 -1.58
C GLN A 227 18.83 -0.79 -1.17
N ILE A 228 19.14 -0.90 0.12
CA ILE A 228 20.50 -0.70 0.69
C ILE A 228 21.04 -1.93 1.40
#